data_AF-A0A2G2LHD9-F1
#
_entry.id   AF-A0A2G2LHD9-F1
#
_cell.length_a   1.000
_cell.length_b   1.000
_cell.length_c   1.000
_cell.angle_alpha   90.00
_cell.angle_beta   90.00
_cell.angle_gamma   90.00
#
_symmetry.space_group_name_H-M   'P 1'
#
loop_
_entity.id
_entity.type
_entity.pdbx_description
1 polymer ?
#
loop_
_entity_poly.entity_id
_entity_poly.type
_entity_poly.pdbx_seq_one_letter_code
_entity_poly.pdbx_strand_id
1 'polypeptide(L)'
;MHINTPPIINDLPTIAELVGVHGSKNKAAVALKIARRVYIRTRAAEAQNWKCCYCGVDCVVDGKNKNNSVTLEHVKCVMNGGKDNLEDCVMACASCNNRRGSAPAMSFDPFVDVESVRRNRKAHIRLRRDRKAHVKAEKHYFNNWTNKVGEPIPFKSWINTMKISANAKLQITYMYQNIR
;
A
#
# COMPACT_ATOMS: atom_id res chain seq x y z
N MET A 1 1.07 14.71 -19.51
CA MET A 1 1.79 15.98 -19.33
C MET A 1 2.95 15.74 -18.39
N HIS A 2 4.18 15.89 -18.86
CA HIS A 2 5.38 15.72 -18.04
C HIS A 2 5.80 17.11 -17.53
N ILE A 3 5.86 17.30 -16.21
CA ILE A 3 6.37 18.52 -15.59
C ILE A 3 7.73 18.16 -15.01
N ASN A 4 8.80 18.69 -15.61
CA ASN A 4 10.14 18.51 -15.06
C ASN A 4 10.27 19.42 -13.82
N THR A 5 10.45 18.82 -12.65
CA THR A 5 10.65 19.54 -11.39
C THR A 5 12.03 19.14 -10.86
N PRO A 6 12.88 20.09 -10.45
CA PRO A 6 14.18 19.73 -9.90
C PRO A 6 14.02 18.84 -8.66
N PRO A 7 14.98 17.94 -8.40
CA PRO A 7 14.89 16.99 -7.29
C PRO A 7 15.00 17.64 -5.90
N ILE A 8 15.58 18.84 -5.83
CA ILE A 8 15.77 19.67 -4.65
C ILE A 8 15.22 21.06 -4.95
N ILE A 9 14.43 21.62 -4.03
CA ILE A 9 13.91 22.98 -4.10
C ILE A 9 14.11 23.64 -2.74
N ASN A 10 14.98 24.65 -2.71
CA ASN A 10 15.26 25.43 -1.50
C ASN A 10 14.31 26.61 -1.35
N ASP A 11 13.88 27.20 -2.46
CA ASP A 11 12.95 28.33 -2.52
C ASP A 11 11.74 27.97 -3.37
N LEU A 12 10.55 28.14 -2.82
CA LEU A 12 9.32 27.77 -3.52
C LEU A 12 9.05 28.76 -4.66
N PRO A 13 8.92 28.30 -5.92
CA PRO A 13 8.64 29.20 -7.04
C PRO A 13 7.22 29.74 -6.95
N THR A 14 7.03 30.95 -7.47
CA THR A 14 5.74 31.60 -7.63
C THR A 14 4.98 31.06 -8.84
N ILE A 15 3.65 31.27 -8.86
CA ILE A 15 2.82 30.91 -10.03
C ILE A 15 3.28 31.68 -11.28
N ALA A 16 3.68 32.95 -11.15
CA ALA A 16 4.09 33.78 -12.27
C ALA A 16 5.35 33.21 -12.96
N GLU A 17 6.36 32.82 -12.19
CA GLU A 17 7.58 32.18 -12.71
C GLU A 17 7.24 30.87 -13.44
N LEU A 18 6.37 30.04 -12.86
CA LEU A 18 5.97 28.78 -13.46
C LEU A 18 5.10 28.95 -14.72
N VAL A 19 4.32 30.03 -14.82
CA VAL A 19 3.59 30.38 -16.05
C VAL A 19 4.58 30.72 -17.16
N GLY A 20 5.65 31.44 -16.85
CA GLY A 20 6.72 31.73 -17.82
C GLY A 20 7.36 30.46 -18.38
N VAL A 21 7.55 29.44 -17.55
CA VAL A 21 8.17 28.16 -17.96
C VAL A 21 7.20 27.23 -18.70
N HIS A 22 5.94 27.14 -18.26
CA HIS A 22 4.99 26.13 -18.77
C HIS A 22 3.94 26.68 -19.74
N GLY A 23 3.88 28.01 -19.95
CA GLY A 23 3.02 28.68 -20.94
C GLY A 23 1.52 28.65 -20.63
N SER A 24 1.11 28.16 -19.46
CA SER A 24 -0.31 28.03 -19.10
C SER A 24 -0.50 28.07 -17.59
N LYS A 25 -1.50 28.82 -17.12
CA LYS A 25 -1.89 28.89 -15.70
C LYS A 25 -2.24 27.52 -15.12
N ASN A 26 -2.93 26.67 -15.88
CA ASN A 26 -3.30 25.32 -15.41
C ASN A 26 -2.06 24.43 -15.24
N LYS A 27 -1.11 24.50 -16.18
CA LYS A 27 0.15 23.75 -16.07
C LYS A 27 1.01 24.26 -14.91
N ALA A 28 1.08 25.58 -14.73
CA ALA A 28 1.77 26.22 -13.63
C ALA A 28 1.19 25.84 -12.26
N ALA A 29 -0.13 25.76 -12.13
CA ALA A 29 -0.79 25.33 -10.89
C ALA A 29 -0.43 23.88 -10.52
N VAL A 30 -0.39 22.97 -11.50
CA VAL A 30 0.06 21.59 -11.27
C VAL A 30 1.55 21.56 -10.91
N ALA A 31 2.38 22.32 -11.62
CA ALA A 31 3.81 22.42 -11.34
C ALA A 31 4.08 22.95 -9.92
N LEU A 32 3.34 23.97 -9.47
CA LEU A 32 3.45 24.51 -8.13
C LEU A 32 3.11 23.46 -7.07
N LYS A 33 2.09 22.64 -7.30
CA LYS A 33 1.72 21.55 -6.39
C LYS A 33 2.85 20.51 -6.26
N ILE A 34 3.50 20.17 -7.37
CA ILE A 34 4.65 19.25 -7.38
C ILE A 34 5.85 19.90 -6.67
N ALA A 35 6.17 21.15 -7.03
CA ALA A 35 7.26 21.92 -6.44
C ALA A 35 7.10 22.06 -4.91
N ARG A 36 5.88 22.30 -4.43
CA ARG A 36 5.57 22.37 -3.00
C ARG A 36 5.90 21.07 -2.27
N ARG A 37 5.59 19.90 -2.85
CA ARG A 37 5.93 18.61 -2.24
C ARG A 37 7.44 18.38 -2.22
N VAL A 38 8.15 18.76 -3.28
CA VAL A 38 9.62 18.66 -3.33
C VAL A 38 10.27 19.60 -2.32
N TYR A 39 9.77 20.84 -2.21
CA TYR A 39 10.21 21.81 -1.20
C TYR A 39 10.02 21.27 0.22
N ILE A 40 8.82 20.82 0.58
CA ILE A 40 8.56 20.26 1.93
C ILE A 40 9.48 19.07 2.21
N ARG A 41 9.66 18.16 1.24
CA ARG A 41 10.60 17.04 1.36
C ARG A 41 12.04 17.50 1.59
N THR A 42 12.47 18.53 0.87
CA THR A 42 13.83 19.09 0.99
C THR A 42 14.03 19.68 2.38
N ARG A 43 13.12 20.55 2.83
CA ARG A 43 13.18 21.17 4.15
C ARG A 43 13.13 20.15 5.29
N ALA A 44 12.27 19.12 5.18
CA ALA A 44 12.20 18.05 6.18
C ALA A 44 13.49 17.21 6.19
N ALA A 45 14.10 16.94 5.03
CA ALA A 45 15.37 16.23 4.95
C ALA A 45 16.50 17.04 5.61
N GLU A 46 16.59 18.33 5.32
CA GLU A 46 17.59 19.23 5.94
C GLU A 46 17.43 19.30 7.45
N ALA A 47 16.20 19.51 7.95
CA ALA A 47 15.91 19.55 9.38
C ALA A 47 16.29 18.26 10.12
N GLN A 48 16.28 17.12 9.42
CA GLN A 48 16.66 15.81 9.94
C GLN A 48 18.11 15.42 9.63
N ASN A 49 18.94 16.38 9.18
CA ASN A 49 20.32 16.13 8.77
C ASN A 49 20.45 14.98 7.77
N TRP A 50 19.49 14.89 6.84
CA TRP A 50 19.39 13.84 5.82
C TRP A 50 19.30 12.40 6.36
N LYS A 51 18.85 12.21 7.60
CA LYS A 51 18.64 10.89 8.21
C LYS A 51 17.17 10.51 8.31
N CYS A 52 16.86 9.25 8.00
CA CYS A 52 15.50 8.71 8.08
C CYS A 52 14.96 8.83 9.52
N CYS A 53 13.75 9.38 9.69
CA CYS A 53 13.12 9.56 11.00
C CYS A 53 12.83 8.24 11.75
N TYR A 54 12.81 7.11 11.04
CA TYR A 54 12.57 5.79 11.65
C TYR A 54 13.87 5.05 11.95
N CYS A 55 14.67 4.75 10.93
CA CYS A 55 15.84 3.88 11.08
C CYS A 55 17.18 4.63 11.21
N GLY A 56 17.21 5.96 11.07
CA GLY A 56 18.43 6.77 11.18
C GLY A 56 19.44 6.64 10.03
N VAL A 57 19.14 5.84 9.00
CA VAL A 57 20.03 5.69 7.82
C VAL A 57 20.18 7.01 7.08
N ASP A 58 21.38 7.25 6.53
CA ASP A 58 21.62 8.36 5.61
C ASP A 58 20.81 8.18 4.33
N CYS A 59 20.07 9.23 3.99
CA CYS A 59 19.23 9.30 2.82
C CYS A 59 19.86 10.18 1.75
N VAL A 60 19.62 9.84 0.50
CA VAL A 60 20.06 10.61 -0.67
C VAL A 60 18.88 10.90 -1.59
N VAL A 61 19.01 11.90 -2.45
CA VAL A 61 18.04 12.08 -3.52
C VAL A 61 18.30 11.03 -4.59
N ASP A 62 17.28 10.26 -4.93
CA ASP A 62 17.31 9.24 -5.99
C ASP A 62 18.45 8.20 -5.87
N GLY A 63 18.51 7.50 -4.73
CA GLY A 63 19.47 6.41 -4.52
C GLY A 63 19.32 5.27 -5.53
N LYS A 64 20.45 4.64 -5.92
CA LYS A 64 20.53 3.56 -6.94
C LYS A 64 19.50 2.45 -6.75
N ASN A 65 19.28 2.01 -5.51
CA ASN A 65 18.32 0.94 -5.17
C ASN A 65 16.99 1.48 -4.62
N LYS A 66 16.81 2.79 -4.61
CA LYS A 66 15.68 3.55 -4.05
C LYS A 66 15.43 3.38 -2.54
N ASN A 67 16.03 2.39 -1.86
CA ASN A 67 15.75 2.09 -0.47
C ASN A 67 16.08 3.26 0.47
N ASN A 68 17.20 3.94 0.20
CA ASN A 68 17.66 5.11 0.95
C ASN A 68 17.26 6.43 0.25
N SER A 69 16.34 6.39 -0.71
CA SER A 69 15.84 7.62 -1.31
C SER A 69 15.00 8.40 -0.30
N VAL A 70 15.18 9.72 -0.27
CA VAL A 70 14.34 10.62 0.51
C VAL A 70 12.89 10.56 0.04
N THR A 71 11.98 10.30 0.98
CA THR A 71 10.53 10.36 0.75
C THR A 71 9.87 11.24 1.80
N LEU A 72 8.71 11.80 1.44
CA LEU A 72 7.89 12.59 2.36
C LEU A 72 6.92 11.65 3.07
N GLU A 73 6.85 11.76 4.39
CA GLU A 73 6.00 10.95 5.26
C GLU A 73 5.13 11.85 6.13
N HIS A 74 3.86 11.50 6.31
CA HIS A 74 2.97 12.23 7.20
C HIS A 74 3.03 11.64 8.61
N VAL A 75 3.36 12.47 9.59
CA VAL A 75 3.32 12.12 11.02
C VAL A 75 1.91 11.68 11.39
N LYS A 76 0.91 12.50 11.03
CA LYS A 76 -0.51 12.16 11.10
C LYS A 76 -0.98 11.69 9.73
N CYS A 77 -1.50 10.47 9.62
CA CYS A 77 -2.01 9.97 8.34
C CYS A 77 -3.09 10.92 7.77
N VAL A 78 -3.15 11.08 6.45
CA VAL A 78 -4.14 11.94 5.77
C VAL A 78 -5.58 11.58 6.17
N MET A 79 -5.89 10.28 6.31
CA MET A 79 -7.21 9.82 6.76
C MET A 79 -7.58 10.29 8.17
N ASN A 80 -6.59 10.64 8.99
CA ASN A 80 -6.77 11.18 10.34
C ASN A 80 -6.55 12.71 10.37
N GLY A 81 -6.56 13.37 9.21
CA GLY A 81 -6.49 14.83 9.09
C GLY A 81 -5.08 15.41 9.02
N GLY A 82 -4.05 14.63 8.69
CA GLY A 82 -2.73 15.19 8.39
C GLY A 82 -2.70 16.01 7.10
N LYS A 83 -1.87 17.05 7.07
CA LYS A 83 -1.78 18.01 5.95
C LYS A 83 -0.42 17.92 5.24
N ASP A 84 -0.37 18.41 4.00
CA ASP A 84 0.88 18.59 3.24
C ASP A 84 1.57 19.90 3.67
N ASN A 85 2.08 19.97 4.90
CA ASN A 85 2.84 21.12 5.43
C ASN A 85 4.10 20.65 6.17
N LEU A 86 4.97 21.59 6.56
CA LEU A 86 6.23 21.25 7.24
C LEU A 86 6.05 20.71 8.66
N GLU A 87 4.92 20.99 9.30
CA GLU A 87 4.62 20.59 10.69
C GLU A 87 4.11 19.15 10.78
N ASP A 88 3.35 18.71 9.78
CA ASP A 88 2.77 17.37 9.70
C ASP A 88 3.62 16.39 8.87
N CYS A 89 4.68 16.88 8.21
CA CYS A 89 5.53 16.06 7.37
C CYS A 89 6.95 15.90 7.92
N VAL A 90 7.46 14.68 7.82
CA VAL A 90 8.84 14.30 8.11
C VAL A 90 9.45 13.59 6.90
N MET A 91 10.77 13.43 6.90
CA MET A 91 11.48 12.66 5.90
C MET A 91 11.73 11.23 6.39
N ALA A 92 11.39 10.26 5.55
CA ALA A 92 11.72 8.85 5.76
C ALA A 92 12.42 8.29 4.52
N CYS A 93 13.26 7.27 4.71
CA CYS A 93 13.76 6.48 3.59
C CYS A 93 12.61 5.71 2.93
N ALA A 94 12.69 5.49 1.61
CA ALA A 94 11.63 4.80 0.89
C ALA A 94 11.34 3.39 1.43
N SER A 95 12.36 2.70 1.97
CA SER A 95 12.17 1.38 2.58
C SER A 95 11.26 1.44 3.81
N CYS A 96 11.49 2.39 4.73
CA CYS A 96 10.66 2.53 5.93
C CYS A 96 9.26 3.03 5.59
N ASN A 97 9.14 4.06 4.73
CA ASN A 97 7.85 4.60 4.31
C ASN A 97 6.96 3.51 3.66
N ASN A 98 7.53 2.73 2.73
CA ASN A 98 6.81 1.61 2.10
C ASN A 98 6.42 0.50 3.10
N ARG A 99 7.27 0.21 4.08
CA ARG A 99 6.98 -0.80 5.12
C ARG A 99 5.87 -0.35 6.06
N ARG A 100 5.84 0.93 6.45
CA ARG A 100 4.80 1.50 7.31
C ARG A 100 3.43 1.40 6.65
N GLY A 101 3.35 1.78 5.38
CA GLY A 101 2.08 1.83 4.65
C GLY A 101 1.09 2.78 5.35
N SER A 102 -0.06 2.25 5.76
CA SER A 102 -1.12 3.04 6.44
C SER A 102 -1.06 2.98 7.97
N ALA A 103 -0.06 2.33 8.56
CA ALA A 103 0.06 2.22 10.01
C ALA A 103 0.40 3.59 10.64
N PRO A 104 -0.15 3.93 11.82
CA PRO A 104 0.26 5.12 12.56
C PRO A 104 1.77 5.16 12.80
N ALA A 105 2.39 6.35 12.70
CA ALA A 105 3.83 6.53 12.88
C ALA A 105 4.35 5.92 14.20
N MET A 106 3.62 6.12 15.31
CA MET A 106 3.98 5.58 16.63
C MET A 106 3.95 4.05 16.72
N SER A 107 3.26 3.37 15.82
CA SER A 107 3.18 1.90 15.80
C SER A 107 4.22 1.25 14.90
N PHE A 108 5.04 2.05 14.21
CA PHE A 108 6.02 1.54 13.26
C PHE A 108 7.34 1.22 13.96
N ASP A 109 7.73 -0.05 13.92
CA ASP A 109 9.06 -0.50 14.33
C ASP A 109 9.92 -0.80 13.07
N PRO A 110 10.98 -0.01 12.81
CA PRO A 110 11.88 -0.25 11.68
C PRO A 110 12.70 -1.53 11.82
N PHE A 111 12.84 -2.10 13.02
CA PHE A 111 13.66 -3.29 13.31
C PHE A 111 12.86 -4.59 13.38
N VAL A 112 11.54 -4.52 13.23
CA VAL A 112 10.69 -5.72 13.11
C VAL A 112 11.19 -6.63 11.98
N ASP A 113 11.24 -7.94 12.27
CA ASP A 113 11.53 -8.98 11.28
C ASP A 113 10.47 -8.96 10.16
N VAL A 114 10.86 -8.35 9.05
CA VAL A 114 10.02 -8.16 7.87
C VAL A 114 9.61 -9.48 7.22
N GLU A 115 10.43 -10.53 7.34
CA GLU A 115 10.12 -11.82 6.73
C GLU A 115 9.08 -12.58 7.55
N SER A 116 9.12 -12.47 8.88
CA SER A 116 8.03 -12.86 9.77
C SER A 116 6.71 -12.17 9.38
N VAL A 117 6.71 -10.84 9.26
CA VAL A 117 5.50 -10.07 8.91
C VAL A 117 4.97 -10.47 7.52
N ARG A 118 5.86 -10.64 6.54
CA ARG A 118 5.50 -11.07 5.18
C ARG A 118 4.88 -12.47 5.17
N ARG A 119 5.45 -13.42 5.91
CA ARG A 119 4.88 -14.77 6.09
C ARG A 119 3.49 -14.70 6.71
N ASN A 120 3.33 -13.94 7.79
CA ASN A 120 2.03 -13.76 8.47
C ASN A 120 0.97 -13.13 7.57
N ARG A 121 1.33 -12.10 6.77
CA ARG A 121 0.42 -11.48 5.81
C ARG A 121 -0.04 -12.48 4.73
N LYS A 122 0.89 -13.28 4.18
CA LYS A 122 0.54 -14.33 3.20
C LYS A 122 -0.39 -15.38 3.81
N ALA A 123 -0.12 -15.80 5.04
CA ALA A 123 -0.98 -16.74 5.77
C ALA A 123 -2.39 -16.14 5.96
N HIS A 124 -2.50 -14.88 6.39
CA HIS A 124 -3.79 -14.21 6.59
C HIS A 124 -4.59 -14.06 5.27
N ILE A 125 -3.93 -13.71 4.17
CA ILE A 125 -4.57 -13.64 2.83
C ILE A 125 -5.09 -15.03 2.43
N ARG A 126 -4.31 -16.09 2.66
CA ARG A 126 -4.74 -17.47 2.39
C ARG A 126 -5.97 -17.83 3.24
N LEU A 127 -5.94 -17.57 4.54
CA LEU A 127 -7.09 -17.80 5.44
C LEU A 127 -8.35 -17.07 4.97
N ARG A 128 -8.23 -15.79 4.58
CA ARG A 128 -9.38 -15.01 4.09
C ARG A 128 -9.95 -15.56 2.79
N ARG A 129 -9.09 -16.05 1.88
CA ARG A 129 -9.52 -16.72 0.64
C ARG A 129 -10.23 -18.03 0.95
N ASP A 130 -9.66 -18.84 1.84
CA ASP A 130 -10.20 -20.14 2.20
C ASP A 130 -11.56 -19.97 2.91
N ARG A 131 -11.70 -19.00 3.83
CA ARG A 131 -13.00 -18.64 4.44
C ARG A 131 -14.05 -18.23 3.41
N LYS A 132 -13.71 -17.35 2.46
CA LYS A 132 -14.64 -16.93 1.39
C LYS A 132 -15.13 -18.13 0.57
N ALA A 133 -14.24 -19.08 0.35
CA ALA A 133 -14.59 -20.30 -0.33
C ALA A 133 -15.51 -21.21 0.49
N HIS A 134 -15.25 -21.40 1.78
CA HIS A 134 -16.16 -22.14 2.67
C HIS A 134 -17.57 -21.53 2.67
N VAL A 135 -17.68 -20.20 2.80
CA VAL A 135 -19.00 -19.52 2.72
C VAL A 135 -19.67 -19.74 1.35
N LYS A 136 -18.90 -19.75 0.26
CA LYS A 136 -19.43 -20.05 -1.08
C LYS A 136 -19.86 -21.52 -1.20
N ALA A 137 -19.14 -22.43 -0.56
CA ALA A 137 -19.48 -23.85 -0.47
C ALA A 137 -20.80 -24.07 0.24
N GLU A 138 -20.96 -23.50 1.43
CA GLU A 138 -22.20 -23.57 2.21
C GLU A 138 -23.38 -23.01 1.43
N LYS A 139 -23.25 -21.83 0.79
CA LYS A 139 -24.32 -21.28 -0.06
C LYS A 139 -24.70 -22.22 -1.22
N HIS A 140 -23.74 -22.89 -1.84
CA HIS A 140 -24.03 -23.87 -2.88
C HIS A 140 -24.67 -25.16 -2.33
N TYR A 141 -24.26 -25.59 -1.14
CA TYR A 141 -24.87 -26.72 -0.42
C TYR A 141 -26.35 -26.47 -0.18
N PHE A 142 -26.70 -25.30 0.35
CA PHE A 142 -28.10 -24.90 0.59
C PHE A 142 -28.90 -24.70 -0.71
N ASN A 143 -28.23 -24.48 -1.85
CA ASN A 143 -28.86 -24.32 -3.16
C ASN A 143 -28.85 -25.61 -4.01
N ASN A 144 -28.77 -26.80 -3.39
CA ASN A 144 -28.79 -28.09 -4.07
C ASN A 144 -27.75 -28.28 -5.18
N TRP A 145 -26.62 -27.56 -5.11
CA TRP A 145 -25.49 -27.75 -6.02
C TRP A 145 -25.83 -27.66 -7.51
N THR A 146 -26.76 -26.78 -7.88
CA THR A 146 -27.19 -26.69 -9.28
C THR A 146 -26.21 -25.92 -10.17
N ASN A 147 -26.15 -26.29 -11.46
CA ASN A 147 -25.44 -25.54 -12.49
C ASN A 147 -26.21 -24.27 -12.88
N LYS A 148 -25.67 -23.47 -13.81
CA LYS A 148 -26.32 -22.24 -14.27
C LYS A 148 -27.71 -22.45 -14.92
N VAL A 149 -28.00 -23.69 -15.31
CA VAL A 149 -29.25 -24.11 -15.97
C VAL A 149 -30.21 -24.77 -14.96
N GLY A 150 -29.81 -24.88 -13.68
CA GLY A 150 -30.63 -25.46 -12.62
C GLY A 150 -30.46 -26.97 -12.42
N GLU A 151 -29.57 -27.65 -13.16
CA GLU A 151 -29.38 -29.10 -13.02
C GLU A 151 -28.44 -29.43 -11.85
N PRO A 152 -28.70 -30.48 -11.06
CA PRO A 152 -27.85 -30.86 -9.94
C PRO A 152 -26.46 -31.31 -10.41
N ILE A 153 -25.41 -30.81 -9.75
CA ILE A 153 -24.02 -31.20 -9.99
C ILE A 153 -23.59 -32.19 -8.91
N PRO A 154 -22.94 -33.32 -9.26
CA PRO A 154 -22.34 -34.21 -8.28
C PRO A 154 -21.32 -33.46 -7.39
N PHE A 155 -21.36 -33.69 -6.08
CA PHE A 155 -20.49 -33.03 -5.09
C PHE A 155 -19.00 -33.05 -5.51
N LYS A 156 -18.50 -34.19 -6.00
CA LYS A 156 -17.11 -34.37 -6.46
C LYS A 156 -16.77 -33.48 -7.66
N SER A 157 -17.70 -33.30 -8.59
CA SER A 157 -17.53 -32.40 -9.73
C SER A 157 -17.55 -30.94 -9.27
N TRP A 158 -18.46 -30.60 -8.36
CA TRP A 158 -18.56 -29.25 -7.81
C TRP A 158 -17.32 -28.82 -7.01
N ILE A 159 -16.83 -29.66 -6.08
CA ILE A 159 -15.67 -29.31 -5.24
C ILE A 159 -14.39 -29.13 -6.05
N ASN A 160 -14.30 -29.78 -7.21
CA ASN A 160 -13.19 -29.61 -8.14
C ASN A 160 -13.22 -28.26 -8.86
N THR A 161 -14.38 -27.64 -9.06
CA THR A 161 -14.48 -26.28 -9.60
C THR A 161 -13.97 -25.21 -8.63
N MET A 162 -13.85 -25.52 -7.34
CA MET A 162 -13.37 -24.58 -6.35
C MET A 162 -11.86 -24.34 -6.45
N LYS A 163 -11.47 -23.06 -6.58
CA LYS A 163 -10.08 -22.62 -6.57
C LYS A 163 -9.55 -22.43 -5.14
N ILE A 164 -9.48 -23.54 -4.40
CA ILE A 164 -9.11 -23.58 -2.96
C ILE A 164 -7.98 -24.56 -2.69
N SER A 165 -7.40 -24.50 -1.49
CA SER A 165 -6.33 -25.42 -1.07
C SER A 165 -6.82 -26.88 -0.97
N ALA A 166 -5.91 -27.84 -1.15
CA ALA A 166 -6.24 -29.27 -1.02
C ALA A 166 -6.79 -29.61 0.39
N ASN A 167 -6.20 -29.04 1.45
CA ASN A 167 -6.70 -29.21 2.81
C ASN A 167 -8.13 -28.70 2.99
N ALA A 168 -8.47 -27.55 2.41
CA ALA A 168 -9.84 -27.03 2.45
C ALA A 168 -10.81 -27.96 1.70
N LYS A 169 -10.41 -28.54 0.56
CA LYS A 169 -11.22 -29.55 -0.15
C LYS A 169 -11.45 -30.79 0.72
N LEU A 170 -10.42 -31.26 1.42
CA LEU A 170 -10.52 -32.42 2.33
C LEU A 170 -11.48 -32.15 3.48
N GLN A 171 -11.40 -30.99 4.14
CA GLN A 171 -12.31 -30.64 5.22
C GLN A 171 -13.77 -30.55 4.74
N ILE A 172 -14.03 -29.90 3.60
CA ILE A 172 -15.38 -29.81 3.04
C ILE A 172 -15.91 -31.20 2.66
N THR A 173 -15.06 -32.07 2.13
CA THR A 173 -15.41 -33.47 1.81
C THR A 173 -15.77 -34.26 3.05
N TYR A 174 -14.97 -34.13 4.11
CA TYR A 174 -15.23 -34.77 5.39
C TYR A 174 -16.56 -34.30 5.99
N MET A 175 -16.84 -32.99 6.00
CA MET A 175 -18.12 -32.46 6.48
C MET A 175 -19.30 -33.03 5.67
N TYR A 176 -19.18 -33.09 4.34
CA TYR A 176 -20.22 -33.66 3.48
C TYR A 176 -20.50 -35.14 3.77
N GLN A 177 -19.47 -35.92 4.08
CA GLN A 177 -19.59 -37.35 4.38
C GLN A 177 -20.24 -37.63 5.74
N ASN A 178 -20.09 -36.73 6.72
CA ASN A 178 -20.61 -36.92 8.09
C ASN A 178 -21.99 -36.28 8.33
N ILE A 179 -22.55 -35.58 7.34
CA ILE A 179 -23.90 -34.98 7.41
C ILE A 179 -24.96 -35.87 6.73
N ARG A 180 -24.53 -36.91 6.01
CA ARG A 180 -25.39 -37.97 5.45
C ARG A 180 -25.56 -39.11 6.43
#